data_AF-A0A965NQV7-F1
#
_entry.id   AF-A0A965NQV7-F1
#
_cell.length_a   1.000
_cell.length_b   1.000
_cell.length_c   1.000
_cell.angle_alpha   90.00
_cell.angle_beta   90.00
_cell.angle_gamma   90.00
#
_symmetry.space_group_name_H-M   'P 1'
#
loop_
_entity.id
_entity.type
_entity.pdbx_description
1 polymer ?
#
loop_
_entity_poly.entity_id
_entity_poly.type
_entity_poly.pdbx_seq_one_letter_code
_entity_poly.pdbx_strand_id
1 'polypeptide(L)'
;MAKQSATNAIVCSFYTADDYYRGHGARLKANLESLGIPYELREIAKQPGEDWADICRKKVAFIAEVCVANPDKKVFWTDVDCEIFAIPDFILNSTADIIGFQRGFSNPIRIGYENRGRFWEPCFWGINTTPQARRMVAAAAEFEAVATVKATDDFFFEAAWRAVSPNMTFQIIPSNCAVDKGRGSLEGHEVFFRFGSSGQVDNFKNKVVQHKGNNKKKFGLKKELLKFAQVVEERLPEDLSNKARAIVDASGVTGFLTGKKHQNLSSKIIDEIVAAGKTGDSIKFNKSFAELQSASLPTINESAAVKAASSYLSYSSKPSENKIHLAWWENPYPGNYGDWLTPYIFSHYTQERIIFQGLTSRAVRKHIVSLGSVGRFIKSNSVVVGTGVSSFKYPLNTKADYVSVRGPHTADLLLKSGGPKVESFGDPGVVLSKILPLTRGATNGRIALVRHHTHLQAPVILPKNFDELSVLLSHPDDIVSFIKKLNEYDSVVTSAMHVLITCQSYGIPCALVVFKGFEEYVHGDGIKYLDYALGAGVKAISPTPINPKLEWQEIKPLLETIQVSDSKIAEVEAAIKEGLRRVN
;
A
#
# COMPACT_ATOMS: atom_id res chain seq x y z
N MET A 1 25.47 -8.55 -14.67
CA MET A 1 26.74 -8.00 -14.16
C MET A 1 26.56 -7.45 -12.73
N ALA A 2 26.09 -8.25 -11.76
CA ALA A 2 25.74 -7.76 -10.41
C ALA A 2 26.59 -8.35 -9.27
N LYS A 3 27.56 -9.23 -9.56
CA LYS A 3 28.35 -9.93 -8.53
C LYS A 3 29.64 -9.22 -8.09
N GLN A 4 29.97 -8.06 -8.66
CA GLN A 4 31.29 -7.42 -8.45
C GLN A 4 31.27 -6.21 -7.49
N SER A 5 30.09 -5.76 -7.02
CA SER A 5 29.93 -4.57 -6.17
C SER A 5 30.02 -4.86 -4.65
N ALA A 6 29.67 -6.07 -4.22
CA ALA A 6 29.51 -6.39 -2.79
C ALA A 6 30.81 -6.55 -1.99
N THR A 7 32.00 -6.49 -2.61
CA THR A 7 33.27 -6.70 -1.90
C THR A 7 33.71 -5.50 -1.05
N ASN A 8 33.20 -4.30 -1.34
CA ASN A 8 33.62 -3.05 -0.69
C ASN A 8 32.66 -2.59 0.43
N ALA A 9 31.76 -3.47 0.87
CA ALA A 9 30.80 -3.22 1.93
C ALA A 9 30.71 -4.41 2.88
N ILE A 10 30.37 -4.15 4.14
CA ILE A 10 30.07 -5.15 5.14
C ILE A 10 28.82 -4.74 5.93
N VAL A 11 27.90 -5.68 6.15
CA VAL A 11 26.74 -5.48 7.03
C VAL A 11 27.08 -6.00 8.42
N CYS A 12 26.87 -5.20 9.47
CA CYS A 12 27.07 -5.65 10.83
C CYS A 12 25.80 -5.56 11.67
N SER A 13 25.69 -6.50 12.62
CA SER A 13 24.64 -6.52 13.63
C SER A 13 25.08 -7.37 14.83
N PHE A 14 24.34 -7.29 15.93
CA PHE A 14 24.46 -8.24 17.03
C PHE A 14 23.10 -8.65 17.57
N TYR A 15 23.10 -9.72 18.35
CA TYR A 15 21.90 -10.22 19.03
C TYR A 15 22.25 -10.82 20.38
N THR A 16 21.31 -10.81 21.31
CA THR A 16 21.47 -11.45 22.61
C THR A 16 21.27 -12.96 22.52
N ALA A 17 21.90 -13.68 23.46
CA ALA A 17 21.88 -15.14 23.54
C ALA A 17 20.52 -15.77 23.92
N ASP A 18 19.42 -15.00 23.99
CA ASP A 18 18.09 -15.57 24.19
C ASP A 18 17.50 -16.11 22.88
N ASP A 19 16.60 -17.08 22.99
CA ASP A 19 16.04 -17.80 21.84
C ASP A 19 15.34 -16.88 20.84
N TYR A 20 14.72 -15.80 21.33
CA TYR A 20 14.04 -14.83 20.48
C TYR A 20 15.04 -14.12 19.56
N TYR A 21 16.10 -13.55 20.11
CA TYR A 21 17.11 -12.82 19.33
C TYR A 21 18.07 -13.75 18.57
N ARG A 22 18.32 -14.98 19.05
CA ARG A 22 19.02 -16.02 18.26
C ARG A 22 18.26 -16.39 16.99
N GLY A 23 16.93 -16.52 17.06
CA GLY A 23 16.09 -16.76 15.89
C GLY A 23 16.18 -15.63 14.87
N HIS A 24 16.21 -14.37 15.32
CA HIS A 24 16.46 -13.22 14.45
C HIS A 24 17.87 -13.24 13.86
N GLY A 25 18.91 -13.51 14.66
CA GLY A 25 20.29 -13.60 14.20
C GLY A 25 20.49 -14.66 13.11
N ALA A 26 19.91 -15.85 13.29
CA ALA A 26 19.96 -16.92 12.30
C ALA A 26 19.25 -16.53 10.99
N ARG A 27 18.09 -15.84 11.08
CA ARG A 27 17.36 -15.35 9.90
C ARG A 27 18.13 -14.28 9.15
N LEU A 28 18.68 -13.28 9.85
CA LEU A 28 19.49 -12.24 9.22
C LEU A 28 20.75 -12.82 8.56
N LYS A 29 21.41 -13.79 9.22
CA LYS A 29 22.55 -14.51 8.63
C LYS A 29 22.17 -15.18 7.31
N ALA A 30 21.12 -16.00 7.30
CA ALA A 30 20.66 -16.68 6.09
C ALA A 30 20.25 -15.68 5.00
N ASN A 31 19.63 -14.56 5.39
CA ASN A 31 19.26 -13.47 4.49
C ASN A 31 20.50 -12.86 3.81
N LEU A 32 21.52 -12.45 4.56
CA LEU A 32 22.75 -11.86 4.03
C LEU A 32 23.56 -12.85 3.18
N GLU A 33 23.62 -14.12 3.58
CA GLU A 33 24.25 -15.20 2.79
C GLU A 33 23.56 -15.38 1.44
N SER A 34 22.22 -15.39 1.42
CA SER A 34 21.44 -15.53 0.18
C SER A 34 21.65 -14.36 -0.79
N LEU A 35 21.99 -13.19 -0.27
CA LEU A 35 22.30 -11.98 -1.05
C LEU A 35 23.78 -11.88 -1.43
N GLY A 36 24.64 -12.73 -0.87
CA GLY A 36 26.09 -12.67 -1.06
C GLY A 36 26.73 -11.41 -0.47
N ILE A 37 26.15 -10.85 0.59
CA ILE A 37 26.64 -9.65 1.26
C ILE A 37 27.61 -10.06 2.37
N PRO A 38 28.86 -9.56 2.41
CA PRO A 38 29.76 -9.79 3.55
C PRO A 38 29.15 -9.26 4.84
N TYR A 39 29.30 -10.00 5.94
CA TYR A 39 28.68 -9.63 7.21
C TYR A 39 29.54 -9.91 8.43
N GLU A 40 29.26 -9.17 9.51
CA GLU A 40 29.73 -9.44 10.87
C GLU A 40 28.54 -9.49 11.83
N LEU A 41 28.19 -10.69 12.28
CA LEU A 41 27.10 -10.93 13.23
C LEU A 41 27.65 -11.49 14.53
N ARG A 42 27.40 -10.81 15.64
CA ARG A 42 27.93 -11.18 16.96
C ARG A 42 26.81 -11.58 17.93
N GLU A 43 26.91 -12.76 18.54
CA GLU A 43 26.11 -13.08 19.72
C GLU A 43 26.74 -12.39 20.94
N ILE A 44 25.93 -11.67 21.72
CA ILE A 44 26.38 -10.99 22.94
C ILE A 44 25.67 -11.55 24.17
N ALA A 45 26.42 -11.71 25.27
CA ALA A 45 25.86 -12.08 26.56
C ALA A 45 25.26 -10.86 27.26
N LYS A 46 24.06 -11.03 27.79
CA LYS A 46 23.41 -10.07 28.69
C LYS A 46 23.93 -10.29 30.10
N GLN A 47 24.54 -9.26 30.69
CA GLN A 47 25.04 -9.33 32.07
C GLN A 47 23.90 -9.19 33.08
N PRO A 48 24.03 -9.74 34.30
CA PRO A 48 23.05 -9.54 35.35
C PRO A 48 22.81 -8.05 35.63
N GLY A 49 21.55 -7.62 35.55
CA GLY A 49 21.15 -6.23 35.78
C GLY A 49 21.12 -5.33 34.54
N GLU A 50 21.65 -5.78 33.39
CA GLU A 50 21.47 -5.05 32.12
C GLU A 50 20.00 -5.11 31.68
N ASP A 51 19.48 -4.00 31.17
CA ASP A 51 18.20 -3.95 30.50
C ASP A 51 18.34 -3.75 28.98
N TRP A 52 17.20 -3.61 28.30
CA TRP A 52 17.19 -3.44 26.84
C TRP A 52 17.96 -2.20 26.38
N ALA A 53 17.96 -1.12 27.16
CA ALA A 53 18.68 0.09 26.80
C ALA A 53 20.20 -0.11 26.87
N ASP A 54 20.67 -0.85 27.86
CA ASP A 54 22.08 -1.21 28.01
C ASP A 54 22.55 -2.08 26.85
N ILE A 55 21.69 -3.01 26.40
CA ILE A 55 21.96 -3.82 25.20
C ILE A 55 22.00 -2.95 23.93
N CYS A 56 21.03 -2.06 23.72
CA CYS A 56 21.04 -1.16 22.57
C CYS A 56 22.28 -0.27 22.54
N ARG A 57 22.69 0.27 23.70
CA ARG A 57 23.88 1.12 23.85
C ARG A 57 25.17 0.46 23.34
N LYS A 58 25.32 -0.86 23.48
CA LYS A 58 26.50 -1.62 22.97
C LYS A 58 26.71 -1.47 21.45
N LYS A 59 25.68 -1.05 20.70
CA LYS A 59 25.76 -0.74 19.25
C LYS A 59 26.84 0.28 18.94
N VAL A 60 27.06 1.25 19.81
CA VAL A 60 28.00 2.35 19.56
C VAL A 60 29.44 1.84 19.47
N ALA A 61 29.90 1.16 20.52
CA ALA A 61 31.24 0.58 20.57
C ALA A 61 31.42 -0.52 19.50
N PHE A 62 30.41 -1.37 19.30
CA PHE A 62 30.47 -2.43 18.29
C PHE A 62 30.65 -1.89 16.87
N ILE A 63 29.86 -0.90 16.45
CA ILE A 63 30.00 -0.30 15.11
C ILE A 63 31.39 0.33 14.94
N ALA A 64 31.93 0.97 15.98
CA ALA A 64 33.27 1.55 15.96
C ALA A 64 34.36 0.48 15.76
N GLU A 65 34.26 -0.64 16.47
CA GLU A 65 35.16 -1.79 16.30
C GLU A 65 35.13 -2.33 14.86
N VAL A 66 33.93 -2.54 14.29
CA VAL A 66 33.77 -3.02 12.90
C VAL A 66 34.37 -2.03 11.91
N CYS A 67 34.21 -0.72 12.14
CA CYS A 67 34.81 0.33 11.31
C CYS A 67 36.35 0.30 11.34
N VAL A 68 36.96 0.05 12.50
CA VAL A 68 38.42 -0.07 12.65
C VAL A 68 38.93 -1.34 12.00
N ALA A 69 38.21 -2.46 12.15
CA ALA A 69 38.57 -3.74 11.54
C ALA A 69 38.44 -3.76 10.01
N ASN A 70 37.64 -2.85 9.43
CA ASN A 70 37.37 -2.77 7.99
C ASN A 70 37.62 -1.35 7.44
N PRO A 71 38.88 -0.87 7.42
CA PRO A 71 39.18 0.52 7.04
C PRO A 71 38.80 0.85 5.60
N ASP A 72 38.87 -0.14 4.71
CA ASP A 72 38.65 -0.06 3.26
C ASP A 72 37.21 -0.39 2.82
N LYS A 73 36.33 -0.79 3.74
CA LYS A 73 34.93 -1.14 3.42
C LYS A 73 33.93 -0.18 4.04
N LYS A 74 32.85 0.12 3.31
CA LYS A 74 31.67 0.78 3.89
C LYS A 74 31.01 -0.16 4.90
N VAL A 75 30.65 0.36 6.06
CA VAL A 75 30.01 -0.42 7.14
C VAL A 75 28.53 -0.08 7.18
N PHE A 76 27.68 -1.09 7.09
CA PHE A 76 26.22 -0.94 7.18
C PHE A 76 25.70 -1.60 8.46
N TRP A 77 25.18 -0.81 9.38
CA TRP A 77 24.42 -1.35 10.50
C TRP A 77 23.01 -1.70 10.06
N THR A 78 22.50 -2.85 10.51
CA THR A 78 21.07 -3.16 10.53
C THR A 78 20.68 -3.74 11.89
N ASP A 79 19.51 -3.39 12.42
CA ASP A 79 18.98 -4.10 13.58
C ASP A 79 18.70 -5.57 13.21
N VAL A 80 18.93 -6.48 14.15
CA VAL A 80 18.88 -7.92 13.88
C VAL A 80 17.49 -8.45 13.54
N ASP A 81 16.45 -7.76 13.98
CA ASP A 81 15.06 -8.07 13.70
C ASP A 81 14.54 -7.44 12.39
N CYS A 82 15.41 -6.75 11.64
CA CYS A 82 15.11 -6.22 10.31
C CYS A 82 15.46 -7.22 9.21
N GLU A 83 14.89 -6.99 8.02
CA GLU A 83 15.11 -7.83 6.84
C GLU A 83 15.56 -6.96 5.66
N ILE A 84 16.55 -7.46 4.90
CA ILE A 84 17.11 -6.82 3.72
C ILE A 84 16.77 -7.67 2.50
N PHE A 85 16.09 -7.10 1.50
CA PHE A 85 15.73 -7.81 0.27
C PHE A 85 16.78 -7.66 -0.84
N ALA A 86 17.49 -6.53 -0.81
CA ALA A 86 18.62 -6.19 -1.66
C ALA A 86 19.35 -4.99 -1.00
N ILE A 87 20.53 -4.61 -1.49
CA ILE A 87 21.07 -3.28 -1.21
C ILE A 87 21.18 -2.53 -2.55
N PRO A 88 20.34 -1.51 -2.79
CA PRO A 88 20.37 -0.74 -4.03
C PRO A 88 21.74 -0.11 -4.33
N ASP A 89 22.06 0.03 -5.61
CA ASP A 89 23.35 0.60 -6.06
C ASP A 89 23.57 2.02 -5.52
N PHE A 90 22.52 2.84 -5.39
CA PHE A 90 22.64 4.18 -4.83
C PHE A 90 23.03 4.20 -3.34
N ILE A 91 22.82 3.07 -2.64
CA ILE A 91 23.25 2.89 -1.25
C ILE A 91 24.69 2.38 -1.22
N LEU A 92 25.00 1.32 -1.97
CA LEU A 92 26.36 0.75 -2.02
C LEU A 92 27.39 1.74 -2.55
N ASN A 93 27.01 2.55 -3.55
CA ASN A 93 27.89 3.51 -4.22
C ASN A 93 27.73 4.94 -3.70
N SER A 94 27.05 5.14 -2.56
CA SER A 94 26.95 6.47 -1.95
C SER A 94 28.33 7.06 -1.68
N THR A 95 28.52 8.32 -2.07
CA THR A 95 29.72 9.10 -1.75
C THR A 95 29.57 9.90 -0.46
N ALA A 96 28.40 9.89 0.15
CA ALA A 96 28.14 10.60 1.40
C ALA A 96 28.90 9.96 2.57
N ASP A 97 29.27 10.76 3.58
CA ASP A 97 29.89 10.23 4.80
C ASP A 97 28.93 9.29 5.54
N ILE A 98 27.65 9.66 5.62
CA ILE A 98 26.57 8.86 6.23
C ILE A 98 25.38 8.76 5.29
N ILE A 99 24.81 7.56 5.17
CA ILE A 99 23.54 7.31 4.48
C ILE A 99 22.57 6.57 5.40
N GLY A 100 21.28 6.94 5.38
CA GLY A 100 20.29 6.29 6.22
C GLY A 100 18.88 6.82 6.03
N PHE A 101 17.93 6.24 6.76
CA PHE A 101 16.56 6.75 6.80
C PHE A 101 16.45 7.96 7.75
N GLN A 102 15.62 8.93 7.38
CA GLN A 102 15.26 10.02 8.29
C GLN A 102 14.39 9.49 9.45
N ARG A 103 14.51 10.08 10.64
CA ARG A 103 13.76 9.67 11.84
C ARG A 103 12.25 9.54 11.59
N GLY A 104 11.73 8.33 11.84
CA GLY A 104 10.34 7.95 11.61
C GLY A 104 9.99 7.79 10.13
N PHE A 105 10.98 7.46 9.30
CA PHE A 105 10.88 7.30 7.85
C PHE A 105 10.15 8.46 7.17
N SER A 106 10.47 9.70 7.57
CA SER A 106 9.80 10.88 7.02
C SER A 106 10.38 11.31 5.67
N ASN A 107 9.55 12.02 4.89
CA ASN A 107 9.92 12.64 3.63
C ASN A 107 10.87 13.84 3.87
N PRO A 108 11.82 14.12 2.94
CA PRO A 108 12.75 15.26 3.02
C PRO A 108 12.12 16.63 3.31
N ILE A 109 10.85 16.87 2.95
CA ILE A 109 10.14 18.13 3.29
C ILE A 109 9.96 18.29 4.82
N ARG A 110 10.08 17.21 5.59
CA ARG A 110 10.03 17.20 7.07
C ARG A 110 11.41 16.91 7.68
N ILE A 111 12.49 17.09 6.94
CA ILE A 111 13.87 17.00 7.44
C ILE A 111 14.10 18.04 8.55
N GLY A 112 15.05 17.79 9.45
CA GLY A 112 15.48 18.80 10.43
C GLY A 112 14.91 18.64 11.86
N TYR A 113 15.51 19.41 12.77
CA TYR A 113 15.30 19.33 14.22
C TYR A 113 14.07 20.07 14.73
N GLU A 114 13.43 20.86 13.88
CA GLU A 114 12.14 21.50 14.14
C GLU A 114 11.00 20.48 14.14
N ASN A 115 11.14 19.39 13.37
CA ASN A 115 10.14 18.35 13.21
C ASN A 115 10.39 17.14 14.11
N ARG A 116 11.65 16.78 14.34
CA ARG A 116 12.07 15.58 15.08
C ARG A 116 13.15 15.95 16.10
N GLY A 117 13.17 15.28 17.25
CA GLY A 117 14.27 15.45 18.22
C GLY A 117 15.60 14.85 17.77
N ARG A 118 15.58 14.04 16.70
CA ARG A 118 16.71 13.28 16.17
C ARG A 118 16.63 13.26 14.65
N PHE A 119 17.79 13.23 13.99
CA PHE A 119 17.87 13.31 12.54
C PHE A 119 17.61 11.95 11.88
N TRP A 120 18.29 10.91 12.37
CA TRP A 120 18.35 9.60 11.75
C TRP A 120 17.43 8.57 12.43
N GLU A 121 16.98 7.60 11.65
CA GLU A 121 16.35 6.37 12.15
C GLU A 121 17.43 5.32 12.46
N PRO A 122 17.59 4.84 13.71
CA PRO A 122 18.72 4.02 14.13
C PRO A 122 18.65 2.52 13.74
N CYS A 123 17.87 2.17 12.71
CA CYS A 123 17.65 0.77 12.32
C CYS A 123 18.45 0.32 11.09
N PHE A 124 18.86 1.27 10.23
CA PHE A 124 19.68 0.99 9.05
C PHE A 124 20.55 2.21 8.72
N TRP A 125 21.88 2.05 8.80
CA TRP A 125 22.85 3.14 8.63
C TRP A 125 24.05 2.67 7.82
N GLY A 126 24.40 3.40 6.76
CA GLY A 126 25.66 3.23 6.04
C GLY A 126 26.69 4.28 6.46
N ILE A 127 27.89 3.80 6.77
CA ILE A 127 29.05 4.57 7.22
C ILE A 127 30.16 4.39 6.19
N ASN A 128 30.59 5.49 5.59
CA ASN A 128 31.59 5.45 4.53
C ASN A 128 33.02 5.30 5.08
N THR A 129 33.99 5.05 4.19
CA THR A 129 35.43 4.94 4.51
C THR A 129 36.12 6.29 4.68
N THR A 130 35.39 7.38 4.41
CA THR A 130 35.84 8.77 4.54
C THR A 130 36.28 9.11 5.97
N PRO A 131 37.33 9.94 6.15
CA PRO A 131 37.78 10.34 7.48
C PRO A 131 36.69 10.95 8.38
N GLN A 132 35.72 11.68 7.81
CA GLN A 132 34.68 12.34 8.60
C GLN A 132 33.63 11.35 9.13
N ALA A 133 33.17 10.41 8.30
CA ALA A 133 32.33 9.29 8.75
C ALA A 133 32.97 8.51 9.90
N ARG A 134 34.24 8.14 9.75
CA ARG A 134 34.98 7.39 10.77
C ARG A 134 35.17 8.20 12.05
N ARG A 135 35.47 9.50 11.94
CA ARG A 135 35.58 10.41 13.09
C ARG A 135 34.25 10.53 13.85
N MET A 136 33.12 10.59 13.15
CA MET A 136 31.80 10.63 13.80
C MET A 136 31.56 9.37 14.64
N VAL A 137 31.83 8.19 14.07
CA VAL A 137 31.64 6.92 14.77
C VAL A 137 32.59 6.80 15.98
N ALA A 138 33.86 7.19 15.81
CA ALA A 138 34.82 7.23 16.91
C ALA A 138 34.38 8.18 18.03
N ALA A 139 33.94 9.39 17.69
CA ALA A 139 33.45 10.36 18.67
C ALA A 139 32.21 9.86 19.43
N ALA A 140 31.31 9.11 18.76
CA ALA A 140 30.18 8.48 19.42
C ALA A 140 30.64 7.44 20.46
N ALA A 141 31.61 6.58 20.11
CA ALA A 141 32.15 5.55 20.99
C ALA A 141 32.97 6.13 22.15
N GLU A 142 33.81 7.13 21.89
CA GLU A 142 34.56 7.85 22.93
C GLU A 142 33.62 8.52 23.94
N PHE A 143 32.55 9.16 23.46
CA PHE A 143 31.55 9.75 24.35
C PHE A 143 30.77 8.69 25.12
N GLU A 144 30.35 7.61 24.46
CA GLU A 144 29.64 6.50 25.09
C GLU A 144 30.46 5.86 26.22
N ALA A 145 31.77 5.67 26.03
CA ALA A 145 32.65 5.04 27.02
C ALA A 145 32.74 5.82 28.35
N VAL A 146 32.60 7.14 28.32
CA VAL A 146 32.72 8.01 29.52
C VAL A 146 31.38 8.54 30.03
N ALA A 147 30.31 8.38 29.27
CA ALA A 147 29.02 8.96 29.60
C ALA A 147 28.31 8.22 30.74
N THR A 148 27.94 8.96 31.77
CA THR A 148 27.15 8.45 32.91
C THR A 148 25.64 8.43 32.66
N VAL A 149 25.19 8.98 31.53
CA VAL A 149 23.76 9.04 31.18
C VAL A 149 23.20 7.68 30.81
N LYS A 150 22.00 7.35 31.28
CA LYS A 150 21.26 6.18 30.81
C LYS A 150 20.53 6.50 29.50
N ALA A 151 21.12 6.11 28.38
CA ALA A 151 20.61 6.34 27.04
C ALA A 151 20.92 5.17 26.10
N THR A 152 20.16 5.07 25.02
CA THR A 152 20.35 4.10 23.93
C THR A 152 21.34 4.62 22.89
N ASP A 153 21.75 3.76 21.96
CA ASP A 153 22.69 4.06 20.86
C ASP A 153 22.35 5.32 20.06
N ASP A 154 21.07 5.50 19.76
CA ASP A 154 20.55 6.64 19.00
C ASP A 154 20.84 7.99 19.66
N PHE A 155 21.05 8.05 20.97
CA PHE A 155 21.47 9.25 21.68
C PHE A 155 22.92 9.60 21.37
N PHE A 156 23.84 8.62 21.44
CA PHE A 156 25.26 8.83 21.24
C PHE A 156 25.58 9.16 19.78
N PHE A 157 24.97 8.45 18.83
CA PHE A 157 25.11 8.76 17.42
C PHE A 157 24.56 10.13 17.06
N GLU A 158 23.42 10.53 17.64
CA GLU A 158 22.86 11.87 17.46
C GLU A 158 23.78 12.96 18.06
N ALA A 159 24.36 12.72 19.23
CA ALA A 159 25.28 13.66 19.85
C ALA A 159 26.55 13.86 19.01
N ALA A 160 27.15 12.77 18.52
CA ALA A 160 28.29 12.82 17.62
C ALA A 160 27.94 13.52 16.30
N TRP A 161 26.80 13.17 15.69
CA TRP A 161 26.29 13.83 14.48
C TRP A 161 26.15 15.34 14.67
N ARG A 162 25.55 15.79 15.78
CA ARG A 162 25.43 17.23 16.08
C ARG A 162 26.78 17.91 16.23
N ALA A 163 27.75 17.25 16.84
CA ALA A 163 29.07 17.82 17.08
C ALA A 163 29.89 17.97 15.78
N VAL A 164 29.74 17.05 14.82
CA VAL A 164 30.64 16.98 13.65
C VAL A 164 29.96 17.27 12.31
N SER A 165 28.62 17.31 12.26
CA SER A 165 27.84 17.52 11.01
C SER A 165 28.17 18.78 10.21
N PRO A 166 28.70 19.91 10.76
CA PRO A 166 29.12 21.03 9.93
C PRO A 166 30.17 20.69 8.86
N ASN A 167 30.88 19.56 9.01
CA ASN A 167 31.92 19.10 8.09
C ASN A 167 31.55 17.77 7.40
N MET A 168 30.29 17.35 7.44
CA MET A 168 29.84 16.08 6.88
C MET A 168 28.89 16.26 5.69
N THR A 169 29.00 15.34 4.75
CA THR A 169 28.00 15.07 3.72
C THR A 169 27.08 13.95 4.18
N PHE A 170 25.83 13.96 3.72
CA PHE A 170 24.88 12.91 4.05
C PHE A 170 23.92 12.61 2.90
N GLN A 171 23.37 11.41 2.89
CA GLN A 171 22.33 10.98 1.94
C GLN A 171 21.13 10.39 2.69
N ILE A 172 19.92 10.79 2.30
CA ILE A 172 18.69 10.23 2.86
C ILE A 172 18.16 9.13 1.94
N ILE A 173 17.85 7.98 2.53
CA ILE A 173 17.13 6.91 1.85
C ILE A 173 15.63 7.27 1.79
N PRO A 174 15.01 7.25 0.60
CA PRO A 174 13.58 7.51 0.44
C PRO A 174 12.72 6.58 1.28
N SER A 175 11.66 7.10 1.91
CA SER A 175 10.84 6.30 2.83
C SER A 175 10.09 5.15 2.16
N ASN A 176 9.80 5.25 0.85
CA ASN A 176 9.18 4.17 0.07
C ASN A 176 10.12 2.98 -0.18
N CYS A 177 11.42 3.09 0.14
CA CYS A 177 12.35 1.96 0.11
C CYS A 177 12.16 1.00 1.29
N ALA A 178 11.34 1.38 2.29
CA ALA A 178 11.00 0.54 3.44
C ALA A 178 9.52 0.13 3.42
N VAL A 179 9.25 -1.15 3.72
CA VAL A 179 7.89 -1.72 3.79
C VAL A 179 7.01 -0.90 4.74
N ASP A 180 5.83 -0.54 4.28
CA ASP A 180 4.79 0.27 4.96
C ASP A 180 5.22 1.69 5.39
N LYS A 181 6.37 2.19 4.94
CA LYS A 181 6.88 3.53 5.32
C LYS A 181 6.69 4.60 4.25
N GLY A 182 6.27 4.21 3.05
CA GLY A 182 5.97 5.13 1.95
C GLY A 182 4.89 4.58 1.03
N ARG A 183 4.52 5.37 0.04
CA ARG A 183 3.58 4.94 -1.01
C ARG A 183 4.37 4.22 -2.09
N GLY A 184 4.06 2.95 -2.34
CA GLY A 184 4.62 2.20 -3.47
C GLY A 184 4.27 2.87 -4.80
N SER A 185 5.23 2.89 -5.72
CA SER A 185 5.08 3.42 -7.08
C SER A 185 6.04 2.67 -8.01
N LEU A 186 5.66 2.49 -9.27
CA LEU A 186 6.57 1.99 -10.31
C LEU A 186 7.59 3.05 -10.76
N GLU A 187 7.38 4.31 -10.40
CA GLU A 187 8.28 5.43 -10.70
C GLU A 187 9.32 5.67 -9.57
N GLY A 188 9.17 4.99 -8.43
CA GLY A 188 10.03 5.17 -7.26
C GLY A 188 11.13 4.12 -7.15
N HIS A 189 12.08 4.32 -6.23
CA HIS A 189 13.03 3.29 -5.85
C HIS A 189 12.33 2.06 -5.25
N GLU A 190 12.85 0.87 -5.55
CA GLU A 190 12.35 -0.41 -5.07
C GLU A 190 12.46 -0.54 -3.54
N VAL A 191 11.55 -1.32 -2.96
CA VAL A 191 11.59 -1.69 -1.55
C VAL A 191 12.75 -2.65 -1.33
N PHE A 192 13.65 -2.30 -0.42
CA PHE A 192 14.79 -3.16 -0.06
C PHE A 192 14.85 -3.50 1.44
N PHE A 193 14.07 -2.81 2.28
CA PHE A 193 14.18 -2.91 3.72
C PHE A 193 12.82 -3.16 4.38
N ARG A 194 12.78 -4.04 5.37
CA ARG A 194 11.64 -4.20 6.27
C ARG A 194 12.12 -4.01 7.71
N PHE A 195 11.49 -3.04 8.37
CA PHE A 195 11.79 -2.72 9.76
C PHE A 195 11.16 -3.75 10.71
N GLY A 196 11.97 -4.35 11.57
CA GLY A 196 11.52 -5.18 12.68
C GLY A 196 10.85 -4.36 13.78
N SER A 197 9.83 -4.93 14.42
CA SER A 197 9.25 -4.34 15.64
C SER A 197 9.50 -5.29 16.80
N SER A 198 10.61 -5.11 17.51
CA SER A 198 10.95 -5.84 18.74
C SER A 198 9.92 -5.68 19.88
N GLY A 199 8.89 -4.83 19.73
CA GLY A 199 7.77 -4.67 20.68
C GLY A 199 8.15 -4.03 22.02
N GLN A 200 9.43 -3.83 22.32
CA GLN A 200 9.92 -3.32 23.61
C GLN A 200 10.04 -1.79 23.68
N VAL A 201 10.00 -1.10 22.53
CA VAL A 201 10.23 0.35 22.44
C VAL A 201 9.24 1.14 23.32
N ASP A 202 7.97 0.76 23.33
CA ASP A 202 6.94 1.47 24.10
C ASP A 202 7.11 1.30 25.62
N ASN A 203 7.73 0.21 26.08
CA ASN A 203 7.94 -0.09 27.50
C ASN A 203 9.11 0.69 28.12
N PHE A 204 10.11 1.08 27.31
CA PHE A 204 11.37 1.66 27.80
C PHE A 204 11.59 3.12 27.39
N LYS A 205 10.85 3.66 26.41
CA LYS A 205 11.04 5.03 25.92
C LYS A 205 10.98 6.13 26.99
N ASN A 206 10.24 5.92 28.07
CA ASN A 206 10.13 6.88 29.18
C ASN A 206 11.15 6.63 30.31
N LYS A 207 11.95 5.57 30.21
CA LYS A 207 12.95 5.14 31.22
C LYS A 207 14.39 5.52 30.83
N VAL A 208 14.58 6.07 29.65
CA VAL A 208 15.89 6.47 29.10
C VAL A 208 15.89 7.93 28.68
N VAL A 209 17.07 8.57 28.71
CA VAL A 209 17.23 9.96 28.25
C VAL A 209 17.03 10.06 26.74
N GLN A 210 16.36 11.13 26.33
CA GLN A 210 15.95 11.36 24.95
C GLN A 210 16.22 12.81 24.55
N HIS A 211 16.70 13.03 23.32
CA HIS A 211 16.76 14.37 22.74
C HIS A 211 15.34 14.94 22.58
N LYS A 212 15.07 16.07 23.25
CA LYS A 212 13.80 16.79 23.13
C LYS A 212 13.84 17.66 21.87
N GLY A 213 12.79 17.58 21.05
CA GLY A 213 12.64 18.48 19.90
C GLY A 213 12.30 19.91 20.34
N ASN A 214 12.56 20.89 19.47
CA ASN A 214 12.41 22.33 19.77
C ASN A 214 10.97 22.86 19.86
N ASN A 215 9.95 22.01 20.03
CA ASN A 215 8.56 22.45 20.05
C ASN A 215 7.93 22.42 21.45
N LYS A 216 7.49 23.59 21.92
CA LYS A 216 6.50 23.76 22.99
C LYS A 216 5.27 22.88 22.70
N LYS A 217 4.82 22.14 23.70
CA LYS A 217 3.68 21.20 23.68
C LYS A 217 2.47 21.76 22.91
N LYS A 218 2.11 21.14 21.78
CA LYS A 218 0.79 21.30 21.12
C LYS A 218 0.18 19.95 20.66
N PHE A 219 0.52 18.83 21.32
CA PHE A 219 0.17 17.48 20.83
C PHE A 219 -0.45 16.53 21.88
N GLY A 220 -1.12 17.07 22.93
CA GLY A 220 -1.75 16.26 23.98
C GLY A 220 -3.11 15.65 23.58
N LEU A 221 -4.03 16.48 23.08
CA LEU A 221 -5.45 16.09 22.92
C LEU A 221 -5.72 14.96 21.91
N LYS A 222 -4.98 14.89 20.79
CA LYS A 222 -5.25 13.90 19.73
C LYS A 222 -4.83 12.47 20.09
N LYS A 223 -3.76 12.31 20.88
CA LYS A 223 -3.26 10.97 21.25
C LYS A 223 -4.08 10.37 22.39
N GLU A 224 -4.60 11.20 23.29
CA GLU A 224 -5.54 10.78 24.34
C GLU A 224 -6.90 10.40 23.77
N LEU A 225 -7.43 11.15 22.79
CA LEU A 225 -8.66 10.79 22.08
C LEU A 225 -8.54 9.45 21.32
N LEU A 226 -7.40 9.17 20.68
CA LEU A 226 -7.17 7.89 20.02
C LEU A 226 -7.02 6.73 21.01
N LYS A 227 -6.31 6.94 22.12
CA LYS A 227 -6.16 5.93 23.18
C LYS A 227 -7.49 5.68 23.90
N PHE A 228 -8.29 6.71 24.12
CA PHE A 228 -9.64 6.58 24.66
C PHE A 228 -10.54 5.81 23.71
N ALA A 229 -10.48 6.08 22.40
CA ALA A 229 -11.21 5.33 21.39
C ALA A 229 -10.80 3.84 21.35
N GLN A 230 -9.51 3.52 21.47
CA GLN A 230 -9.00 2.14 21.53
C GLN A 230 -9.42 1.41 22.82
N VAL A 231 -9.34 2.08 23.97
CA VAL A 231 -9.75 1.50 25.26
C VAL A 231 -11.27 1.30 25.35
N VAL A 232 -12.05 2.18 24.72
CA VAL A 232 -13.50 2.02 24.58
C VAL A 232 -13.83 0.87 23.62
N GLU A 233 -13.05 0.67 22.55
CA GLU A 233 -13.23 -0.45 21.62
C GLU A 233 -12.93 -1.82 22.24
N GLU A 234 -11.93 -1.93 23.12
CA GLU A 234 -11.57 -3.16 23.83
C GLU A 234 -12.53 -3.54 24.97
N ARG A 235 -13.35 -2.61 25.45
CA ARG A 235 -14.23 -2.81 26.63
C ARG A 235 -15.72 -2.88 26.29
N LEU A 236 -16.11 -2.74 25.02
CA LEU A 236 -17.51 -2.79 24.59
C LEU A 236 -17.92 -4.23 24.20
N PRO A 237 -19.13 -4.68 24.60
CA PRO A 237 -19.72 -5.91 24.08
C PRO A 237 -19.77 -5.92 22.55
N GLU A 238 -19.65 -7.10 21.93
CA GLU A 238 -19.46 -7.27 20.48
C GLU A 238 -20.53 -6.52 19.65
N ASP A 239 -21.79 -6.51 20.11
CA ASP A 239 -22.91 -5.83 19.46
C ASP A 239 -22.85 -4.29 19.50
N LEU A 240 -22.25 -3.71 20.54
CA LEU A 240 -22.08 -2.25 20.67
C LEU A 240 -20.85 -1.76 19.89
N SER A 241 -19.78 -2.57 19.86
CA SER A 241 -18.60 -2.34 19.02
C SER A 241 -18.95 -2.30 17.53
N ASN A 242 -19.91 -3.13 17.10
CA ASN A 242 -20.42 -3.16 15.72
C ASN A 242 -21.18 -1.87 15.34
N LYS A 243 -21.98 -1.28 16.25
CA LYS A 243 -22.64 0.01 16.02
C LYS A 243 -21.68 1.20 16.05
N ALA A 244 -20.70 1.18 16.95
CA ALA A 244 -19.66 2.22 17.02
C ALA A 244 -18.79 2.22 15.74
N ARG A 245 -18.42 1.04 15.22
CA ARG A 245 -17.72 0.92 13.93
C ARG A 245 -18.58 1.37 12.75
N ALA A 246 -19.88 1.06 12.71
CA ALA A 246 -20.76 1.60 11.67
C ALA A 246 -20.84 3.14 11.67
N ILE A 247 -20.70 3.77 12.84
CA ILE A 247 -20.63 5.24 12.98
C ILE A 247 -19.25 5.78 12.53
N VAL A 248 -18.16 5.07 12.84
CA VAL A 248 -16.81 5.39 12.35
C VAL A 248 -16.70 5.19 10.83
N ASP A 249 -17.30 4.13 10.31
CA ASP A 249 -17.43 3.84 8.88
C ASP A 249 -18.32 4.86 8.17
N ALA A 250 -19.33 5.42 8.85
CA ALA A 250 -20.16 6.53 8.37
C ALA A 250 -19.45 7.90 8.43
N SER A 251 -18.36 8.01 9.20
CA SER A 251 -17.63 9.26 9.39
C SER A 251 -16.61 9.57 8.29
N GLY A 252 -16.31 8.63 7.39
CA GLY A 252 -15.44 8.88 6.23
C GLY A 252 -14.00 9.31 6.59
N VAL A 253 -13.54 9.03 7.81
CA VAL A 253 -12.28 9.56 8.34
C VAL A 253 -11.04 8.76 7.90
N THR A 254 -11.19 7.60 7.24
CA THR A 254 -10.05 6.76 6.83
C THR A 254 -9.50 7.03 5.43
N GLY A 255 -10.04 8.00 4.68
CA GLY A 255 -9.60 8.29 3.30
C GLY A 255 -8.63 9.47 3.11
N PHE A 256 -8.36 10.28 4.14
CA PHE A 256 -7.69 11.59 3.90
C PHE A 256 -6.78 12.10 5.03
N LEU A 257 -6.33 11.23 5.95
CA LEU A 257 -5.55 11.65 7.12
C LEU A 257 -4.11 11.16 7.13
N THR A 258 -3.34 11.51 6.09
CA THR A 258 -1.86 11.52 6.17
C THR A 258 -1.22 12.82 5.69
N GLY A 259 -1.98 13.73 5.07
CA GLY A 259 -1.56 15.12 4.86
C GLY A 259 -1.89 15.95 6.10
N LYS A 260 -0.89 16.48 6.81
CA LYS A 260 -1.13 17.58 7.76
C LYS A 260 -1.86 18.69 7.00
N LYS A 261 -2.95 19.22 7.56
CA LYS A 261 -3.52 20.53 7.19
C LYS A 261 -2.44 21.60 7.37
N HIS A 262 -1.64 21.83 6.34
CA HIS A 262 -1.12 23.16 6.07
C HIS A 262 -2.18 23.83 5.21
N GLN A 263 -2.65 25.00 5.62
CA GLN A 263 -3.49 25.87 4.80
C GLN A 263 -2.67 26.38 3.61
N ASN A 264 -2.37 25.50 2.66
CA ASN A 264 -1.78 25.88 1.38
C ASN A 264 -2.94 26.17 0.41
N LEU A 265 -2.82 27.26 -0.34
CA LEU A 265 -3.77 27.62 -1.41
C LEU A 265 -4.02 26.44 -2.37
N SER A 266 -3.00 25.61 -2.63
CA SER A 266 -3.08 24.41 -3.46
C SER A 266 -4.10 23.38 -2.96
N SER A 267 -4.20 23.13 -1.65
CA SER A 267 -5.12 22.10 -1.13
C SER A 267 -6.58 22.50 -1.36
N LYS A 268 -6.88 23.80 -1.24
CA LYS A 268 -8.23 24.32 -1.49
C LYS A 268 -8.59 24.23 -2.98
N ILE A 269 -7.66 24.60 -3.86
CA ILE A 269 -7.85 24.47 -5.31
C ILE A 269 -8.09 23.00 -5.70
N ILE A 270 -7.35 22.06 -5.10
CA ILE A 270 -7.54 20.62 -5.32
C ILE A 270 -8.92 20.15 -4.86
N ASP A 271 -9.37 20.58 -3.68
CA ASP A 271 -10.71 20.25 -3.20
C ASP A 271 -11.80 20.78 -4.16
N GLU A 272 -11.60 21.98 -4.71
CA GLU A 272 -12.50 22.57 -5.71
C GLU A 272 -12.50 21.79 -7.04
N ILE A 273 -11.33 21.37 -7.52
CA ILE A 273 -11.18 20.54 -8.73
C ILE A 273 -11.91 19.19 -8.54
N VAL A 274 -11.69 18.51 -7.42
CA VAL A 274 -12.33 17.22 -7.12
C VAL A 274 -13.85 17.38 -7.00
N ALA A 275 -14.31 18.42 -6.30
CA ALA A 275 -15.73 18.71 -6.18
C ALA A 275 -16.37 18.99 -7.55
N ALA A 276 -15.74 19.83 -8.38
CA ALA A 276 -16.22 20.15 -9.72
C ALA A 276 -16.28 18.90 -10.62
N GLY A 277 -15.27 18.04 -10.55
CA GLY A 277 -15.26 16.75 -11.25
C GLY A 277 -16.42 15.85 -10.82
N LYS A 278 -16.68 15.72 -9.51
CA LYS A 278 -17.80 14.91 -8.98
C LYS A 278 -19.18 15.46 -9.37
N THR A 279 -19.33 16.77 -9.50
CA THR A 279 -20.61 17.41 -9.85
C THR A 279 -20.80 17.62 -11.36
N GLY A 280 -19.77 17.39 -12.17
CA GLY A 280 -19.82 17.61 -13.63
C GLY A 280 -19.73 19.08 -14.04
N ASP A 281 -19.16 19.94 -13.20
CA ASP A 281 -18.97 21.36 -13.50
C ASP A 281 -17.65 21.55 -14.26
N SER A 282 -17.70 21.39 -15.58
CA SER A 282 -16.52 21.47 -16.46
C SER A 282 -15.89 22.87 -16.47
N ILE A 283 -16.70 23.93 -16.34
CA ILE A 283 -16.22 25.31 -16.30
C ILE A 283 -15.38 25.54 -15.04
N LYS A 284 -15.93 25.18 -13.87
CA LYS A 284 -15.21 25.31 -12.61
C LYS A 284 -13.97 24.42 -12.57
N PHE A 285 -14.09 23.17 -13.06
CA PHE A 285 -12.95 22.26 -13.15
C PHE A 285 -11.80 22.88 -13.95
N ASN A 286 -12.07 23.33 -15.18
CA ASN A 286 -11.05 23.89 -16.06
C ASN A 286 -10.44 25.18 -15.49
N LYS A 287 -11.26 26.04 -14.88
CA LYS A 287 -10.80 27.25 -14.21
C LYS A 287 -9.85 26.93 -13.05
N SER A 288 -10.27 26.09 -12.11
CA SER A 288 -9.46 25.72 -10.95
C SER A 288 -8.21 24.93 -11.36
N PHE A 289 -8.28 24.11 -12.41
CA PHE A 289 -7.12 23.39 -12.95
C PHE A 289 -6.09 24.35 -13.58
N ALA A 290 -6.53 25.33 -14.38
CA ALA A 290 -5.64 26.36 -14.92
C ALA A 290 -5.00 27.20 -13.80
N GLU A 291 -5.78 27.53 -12.75
CA GLU A 291 -5.27 28.21 -11.57
C GLU A 291 -4.16 27.38 -10.89
N LEU A 292 -4.40 26.08 -10.63
CA LEU A 292 -3.41 25.17 -10.05
C LEU A 292 -2.12 25.14 -10.86
N GLN A 293 -2.23 24.98 -12.20
CA GLN A 293 -1.08 24.91 -13.11
C GLN A 293 -0.25 26.21 -13.10
N SER A 294 -0.91 27.36 -12.96
CA SER A 294 -0.24 28.65 -12.89
C SER A 294 0.38 28.96 -11.52
N ALA A 295 -0.16 28.39 -10.45
CA ALA A 295 0.18 28.76 -9.07
C ALA A 295 1.22 27.83 -8.41
N SER A 296 1.30 26.56 -8.81
CA SER A 296 2.15 25.58 -8.12
C SER A 296 2.48 24.35 -8.97
N LEU A 297 3.61 23.70 -8.66
CA LEU A 297 3.87 22.33 -9.11
C LEU A 297 3.12 21.35 -8.20
N PRO A 298 2.14 20.58 -8.71
CA PRO A 298 1.38 19.66 -7.89
C PRO A 298 2.26 18.50 -7.42
N THR A 299 2.15 18.14 -6.14
CA THR A 299 2.72 16.91 -5.62
C THR A 299 2.13 15.68 -6.30
N ILE A 300 2.74 14.51 -6.11
CA ILE A 300 2.22 13.23 -6.64
C ILE A 300 0.76 12.98 -6.19
N ASN A 301 0.43 13.32 -4.94
CA ASN A 301 -0.92 13.12 -4.41
C ASN A 301 -1.93 14.13 -4.99
N GLU A 302 -1.51 15.37 -5.19
CA GLU A 302 -2.36 16.40 -5.82
C GLU A 302 -2.58 16.05 -7.31
N SER A 303 -1.54 15.65 -8.03
CA SER A 303 -1.64 15.16 -9.41
C SER A 303 -2.56 13.95 -9.53
N ALA A 304 -2.46 13.01 -8.59
CA ALA A 304 -3.36 11.87 -8.50
C ALA A 304 -4.82 12.29 -8.25
N ALA A 305 -5.05 13.27 -7.37
CA ALA A 305 -6.38 13.82 -7.11
C ALA A 305 -6.98 14.51 -8.34
N VAL A 306 -6.18 15.27 -9.08
CA VAL A 306 -6.60 15.89 -10.35
C VAL A 306 -6.97 14.83 -11.38
N LYS A 307 -6.18 13.76 -11.53
CA LYS A 307 -6.52 12.63 -12.43
C LYS A 307 -7.84 11.95 -12.04
N ALA A 308 -8.06 11.71 -10.75
CA ALA A 308 -9.33 11.18 -10.25
C ALA A 308 -10.49 12.14 -10.55
N ALA A 309 -10.28 13.44 -10.36
CA ALA A 309 -11.26 14.49 -10.66
C ALA A 309 -11.62 14.56 -12.16
N SER A 310 -10.63 14.44 -13.06
CA SER A 310 -10.85 14.33 -14.50
C SER A 310 -11.68 13.09 -14.83
N SER A 311 -11.41 11.98 -14.15
CA SER A 311 -12.18 10.73 -14.32
C SER A 311 -13.62 10.91 -13.88
N TYR A 312 -13.87 11.52 -12.72
CA TYR A 312 -15.24 11.89 -12.32
C TYR A 312 -15.92 12.76 -13.36
N LEU A 313 -15.23 13.79 -13.87
CA LEU A 313 -15.77 14.71 -14.85
C LEU A 313 -16.22 13.97 -16.12
N SER A 314 -15.41 13.04 -16.62
CA SER A 314 -15.73 12.23 -17.82
C SER A 314 -17.08 11.49 -17.72
N TYR A 315 -17.48 11.09 -16.52
CA TYR A 315 -18.74 10.40 -16.26
C TYR A 315 -19.88 11.35 -15.88
N SER A 316 -19.58 12.41 -15.14
CA SER A 316 -20.57 13.32 -14.55
C SER A 316 -20.92 14.50 -15.46
N SER A 317 -20.16 14.75 -16.54
CA SER A 317 -20.39 15.85 -17.50
C SER A 317 -21.02 15.39 -18.82
N LYS A 318 -21.55 14.16 -18.91
CA LYS A 318 -22.33 13.72 -20.07
C LYS A 318 -23.49 14.71 -20.37
N PRO A 319 -23.85 14.92 -21.65
CA PRO A 319 -24.90 15.85 -22.05
C PRO A 319 -26.30 15.26 -21.75
N SER A 320 -26.65 15.13 -20.48
CA SER A 320 -27.99 14.74 -20.03
C SER A 320 -28.41 15.54 -18.80
N GLU A 321 -29.72 15.71 -18.61
CA GLU A 321 -30.30 16.31 -17.41
C GLU A 321 -30.53 15.30 -16.29
N ASN A 322 -30.74 14.01 -16.61
CA ASN A 322 -30.94 12.99 -15.60
C ASN A 322 -29.60 12.51 -15.00
N LYS A 323 -29.69 12.04 -13.76
CA LYS A 323 -28.55 11.68 -12.92
C LYS A 323 -28.76 10.30 -12.33
N ILE A 324 -27.79 9.43 -12.54
CA ILE A 324 -27.71 8.13 -11.89
C ILE A 324 -26.64 8.21 -10.80
N HIS A 325 -27.05 8.02 -9.55
CA HIS A 325 -26.11 7.92 -8.45
C HIS A 325 -25.51 6.52 -8.40
N LEU A 326 -24.19 6.43 -8.40
CA LEU A 326 -23.46 5.17 -8.41
C LEU A 326 -22.39 5.20 -7.31
N ALA A 327 -22.30 4.11 -6.55
CA ALA A 327 -21.36 3.99 -5.45
C ALA A 327 -20.26 2.97 -5.77
N TRP A 328 -19.02 3.41 -5.57
CA TRP A 328 -17.81 2.60 -5.70
C TRP A 328 -16.73 3.12 -4.75
N TRP A 329 -15.62 2.38 -4.64
CA TRP A 329 -14.49 2.79 -3.82
C TRP A 329 -13.55 3.71 -4.63
N GLU A 330 -13.32 4.93 -4.16
CA GLU A 330 -12.57 5.92 -4.95
C GLU A 330 -11.05 5.90 -4.74
N ASN A 331 -10.59 5.25 -3.67
CA ASN A 331 -9.22 5.33 -3.20
C ASN A 331 -8.42 4.04 -3.48
N PRO A 332 -7.08 4.13 -3.61
CA PRO A 332 -6.30 5.36 -3.57
C PRO A 332 -6.39 6.14 -4.88
N TYR A 333 -6.34 7.47 -4.83
CA TYR A 333 -6.18 8.29 -6.03
C TYR A 333 -4.84 8.01 -6.73
N PRO A 334 -4.75 7.95 -8.07
CA PRO A 334 -5.77 8.41 -9.02
C PRO A 334 -6.96 7.46 -9.18
N GLY A 335 -6.78 6.20 -8.80
CA GLY A 335 -7.81 5.18 -8.73
C GLY A 335 -7.16 3.81 -8.57
N ASN A 336 -7.96 2.81 -8.24
CA ASN A 336 -7.61 1.40 -8.43
C ASN A 336 -8.48 0.87 -9.57
N TYR A 337 -7.86 0.27 -10.60
CA TYR A 337 -8.52 -0.20 -11.82
C TYR A 337 -9.82 -0.93 -11.53
N GLY A 338 -9.78 -1.89 -10.60
CA GLY A 338 -10.95 -2.69 -10.24
C GLY A 338 -12.11 -1.86 -9.74
N ASP A 339 -11.89 -0.89 -8.87
CA ASP A 339 -12.99 -0.07 -8.33
C ASP A 339 -13.54 0.93 -9.36
N TRP A 340 -12.70 1.37 -10.30
CA TRP A 340 -13.09 2.29 -11.37
C TRP A 340 -13.72 1.59 -12.59
N LEU A 341 -13.74 0.26 -12.61
CA LEU A 341 -14.58 -0.50 -13.55
C LEU A 341 -16.07 -0.24 -13.32
N THR A 342 -16.50 0.01 -12.09
CA THR A 342 -17.91 0.28 -11.77
C THR A 342 -18.47 1.46 -12.59
N PRO A 343 -17.92 2.69 -12.52
CA PRO A 343 -18.41 3.79 -13.35
C PRO A 343 -18.18 3.56 -14.84
N TYR A 344 -17.07 2.92 -15.24
CA TYR A 344 -16.81 2.60 -16.66
C TYR A 344 -17.90 1.73 -17.27
N ILE A 345 -18.24 0.63 -16.61
CA ILE A 345 -19.24 -0.35 -17.07
C ILE A 345 -20.63 0.27 -17.13
N PHE A 346 -21.10 0.91 -16.04
CA PHE A 346 -22.45 1.48 -16.02
C PHE A 346 -22.60 2.66 -16.98
N SER A 347 -21.53 3.46 -17.16
CA SER A 347 -21.50 4.54 -18.13
C SER A 347 -21.67 4.05 -19.57
N HIS A 348 -21.25 2.82 -19.92
CA HIS A 348 -21.47 2.27 -21.26
C HIS A 348 -22.97 2.03 -21.56
N TYR A 349 -23.74 1.58 -20.57
CA TYR A 349 -25.14 1.19 -20.75
C TYR A 349 -26.15 2.31 -20.51
N THR A 350 -25.70 3.55 -20.30
CA THR A 350 -26.57 4.71 -20.10
C THR A 350 -26.01 5.99 -20.70
N GLN A 351 -26.88 6.85 -21.21
CA GLN A 351 -26.52 8.22 -21.62
C GLN A 351 -26.61 9.22 -20.47
N GLU A 352 -27.13 8.79 -19.33
CA GLU A 352 -27.31 9.64 -18.15
C GLU A 352 -25.99 9.97 -17.45
N ARG A 353 -25.98 11.09 -16.72
CA ARG A 353 -24.82 11.51 -15.95
C ARG A 353 -24.62 10.58 -14.77
N ILE A 354 -23.44 10.01 -14.62
CA ILE A 354 -23.09 9.22 -13.44
C ILE A 354 -22.56 10.17 -12.36
N ILE A 355 -23.22 10.18 -11.21
CA ILE A 355 -22.83 11.00 -10.05
C ILE A 355 -22.30 10.08 -8.95
N PHE A 356 -21.09 10.38 -8.47
CA PHE A 356 -20.47 9.61 -7.40
C PHE A 356 -21.27 9.69 -6.09
N GLN A 357 -21.59 8.52 -5.54
CA GLN A 357 -22.11 8.34 -4.19
C GLN A 357 -21.06 7.62 -3.35
N GLY A 358 -20.49 8.30 -2.36
CA GLY A 358 -19.54 7.66 -1.45
C GLY A 358 -20.15 6.45 -0.72
N LEU A 359 -19.41 5.34 -0.68
CA LEU A 359 -19.83 4.13 0.03
C LEU A 359 -20.01 4.39 1.53
N THR A 360 -19.11 5.16 2.13
CA THR A 360 -19.10 5.54 3.56
C THR A 360 -19.95 6.76 3.88
N SER A 361 -20.33 7.59 2.89
CA SER A 361 -21.14 8.78 3.14
C SER A 361 -22.62 8.45 3.20
N ARG A 362 -23.41 9.29 3.89
CA ARG A 362 -24.87 9.16 3.89
C ARG A 362 -25.40 9.28 2.44
N ALA A 363 -26.25 8.34 2.03
CA ALA A 363 -26.92 8.39 0.74
C ALA A 363 -28.34 8.94 0.92
N VAL A 364 -28.63 10.08 0.28
CA VAL A 364 -29.97 10.72 0.32
C VAL A 364 -30.84 10.26 -0.85
N ARG A 365 -30.22 9.84 -1.96
CA ARG A 365 -30.90 9.40 -3.19
C ARG A 365 -30.75 7.89 -3.39
N LYS A 366 -31.70 7.31 -4.14
CA LYS A 366 -31.56 5.94 -4.65
C LYS A 366 -30.29 5.87 -5.49
N HIS A 367 -29.49 4.83 -5.32
CA HIS A 367 -28.19 4.71 -5.97
C HIS A 367 -27.84 3.25 -6.23
N ILE A 368 -27.02 2.99 -7.23
CA ILE A 368 -26.51 1.64 -7.50
C ILE A 368 -25.28 1.37 -6.64
N VAL A 369 -25.19 0.17 -6.08
CA VAL A 369 -23.97 -0.38 -5.47
C VAL A 369 -23.60 -1.62 -6.26
N SER A 370 -22.39 -1.64 -6.83
CA SER A 370 -22.00 -2.67 -7.80
C SER A 370 -20.50 -2.88 -7.84
N LEU A 371 -20.11 -4.10 -8.26
CA LEU A 371 -18.75 -4.61 -8.49
C LEU A 371 -17.82 -4.51 -7.26
N GLY A 372 -16.96 -5.50 -7.10
CA GLY A 372 -16.05 -5.59 -5.94
C GLY A 372 -16.71 -6.10 -4.66
N SER A 373 -15.94 -6.04 -3.57
CA SER A 373 -16.32 -6.60 -2.26
C SER A 373 -16.89 -5.52 -1.32
N VAL A 374 -17.82 -4.70 -1.82
CA VAL A 374 -18.36 -3.54 -1.11
C VAL A 374 -19.73 -3.78 -0.48
N GLY A 375 -20.20 -5.03 -0.42
CA GLY A 375 -21.53 -5.40 0.09
C GLY A 375 -21.83 -4.91 1.51
N ARG A 376 -20.81 -4.76 2.37
CA ARG A 376 -20.96 -4.20 3.73
C ARG A 376 -21.52 -2.76 3.72
N PHE A 377 -21.35 -2.02 2.62
CA PHE A 377 -21.76 -0.62 2.50
C PHE A 377 -23.13 -0.45 1.82
N ILE A 378 -23.85 -1.54 1.55
CA ILE A 378 -25.21 -1.48 1.00
C ILE A 378 -26.14 -0.76 1.98
N LYS A 379 -26.93 0.18 1.44
CA LYS A 379 -27.89 1.01 2.18
C LYS A 379 -29.31 0.62 1.81
N SER A 380 -30.29 1.04 2.60
CA SER A 380 -31.70 0.71 2.37
C SER A 380 -32.26 1.28 1.06
N ASN A 381 -31.63 2.29 0.48
CA ASN A 381 -31.98 2.88 -0.81
C ASN A 381 -31.00 2.48 -1.93
N SER A 382 -30.21 1.42 -1.73
CA SER A 382 -29.33 0.89 -2.77
C SER A 382 -30.09 -0.02 -3.73
N VAL A 383 -29.75 0.05 -5.02
CA VAL A 383 -29.99 -1.00 -6.01
C VAL A 383 -28.71 -1.80 -6.13
N VAL A 384 -28.79 -3.10 -5.87
CA VAL A 384 -27.61 -3.97 -5.76
C VAL A 384 -27.47 -4.79 -7.04
N VAL A 385 -26.31 -4.67 -7.70
CA VAL A 385 -26.00 -5.39 -8.94
C VAL A 385 -24.60 -6.00 -8.83
N GLY A 386 -24.50 -7.31 -8.72
CA GLY A 386 -23.26 -8.07 -8.92
C GLY A 386 -22.11 -7.80 -7.92
N THR A 387 -22.28 -6.95 -6.90
CA THR A 387 -21.30 -6.78 -5.81
C THR A 387 -21.32 -7.99 -4.89
N GLY A 388 -20.19 -8.24 -4.22
CA GLY A 388 -20.06 -9.28 -3.20
C GLY A 388 -19.58 -8.74 -1.85
N VAL A 389 -19.28 -9.66 -0.94
CA VAL A 389 -18.69 -9.37 0.38
C VAL A 389 -17.21 -9.73 0.46
N SER A 390 -16.48 -9.07 1.36
CA SER A 390 -15.08 -9.38 1.69
C SER A 390 -14.94 -10.35 2.87
N SER A 391 -16.00 -10.53 3.66
CA SER A 391 -16.08 -11.47 4.77
C SER A 391 -17.55 -11.70 5.16
N PHE A 392 -17.82 -12.81 5.84
CA PHE A 392 -19.14 -13.12 6.41
C PHE A 392 -19.44 -12.44 7.75
N LYS A 393 -18.50 -11.65 8.27
CA LYS A 393 -18.60 -11.08 9.63
C LYS A 393 -19.75 -10.07 9.77
N TYR A 394 -20.16 -9.44 8.67
CA TYR A 394 -21.14 -8.35 8.70
C TYR A 394 -22.40 -8.76 7.93
N PRO A 395 -23.60 -8.61 8.51
CA PRO A 395 -24.85 -8.88 7.81
C PRO A 395 -25.05 -7.88 6.67
N LEU A 396 -25.77 -8.30 5.64
CA LEU A 396 -26.16 -7.43 4.52
C LEU A 396 -27.45 -6.67 4.84
N ASN A 397 -27.60 -5.49 4.25
CA ASN A 397 -28.80 -4.68 4.45
C ASN A 397 -29.99 -5.29 3.70
N THR A 398 -30.95 -5.81 4.45
CA THR A 398 -32.09 -6.57 3.89
C THR A 398 -33.13 -5.71 3.17
N LYS A 399 -33.09 -4.38 3.35
CA LYS A 399 -34.08 -3.44 2.79
C LYS A 399 -33.71 -2.91 1.40
N ALA A 400 -32.51 -3.22 0.92
CA ALA A 400 -32.07 -2.79 -0.40
C ALA A 400 -32.82 -3.53 -1.53
N ASP A 401 -32.79 -2.97 -2.73
CA ASP A 401 -33.37 -3.54 -3.94
C ASP A 401 -32.32 -4.41 -4.63
N TYR A 402 -32.42 -5.73 -4.48
CA TYR A 402 -31.44 -6.68 -5.05
C TYR A 402 -31.86 -7.12 -6.46
N VAL A 403 -31.01 -6.82 -7.45
CA VAL A 403 -31.13 -7.33 -8.82
C VAL A 403 -30.28 -8.59 -8.97
N SER A 404 -29.02 -8.50 -8.57
CA SER A 404 -28.07 -9.60 -8.59
C SER A 404 -26.99 -9.39 -7.53
N VAL A 405 -26.28 -10.46 -7.18
CA VAL A 405 -25.09 -10.41 -6.32
C VAL A 405 -23.93 -11.12 -7.01
N ARG A 406 -22.70 -10.98 -6.49
CA ARG A 406 -21.53 -11.58 -7.15
C ARG A 406 -21.63 -13.10 -7.32
N GLY A 407 -22.16 -13.79 -6.32
CA GLY A 407 -22.22 -15.25 -6.29
C GLY A 407 -23.06 -15.81 -5.15
N PRO A 408 -23.14 -17.15 -5.05
CA PRO A 408 -24.03 -17.85 -4.13
C PRO A 408 -23.65 -17.65 -2.65
N HIS A 409 -22.39 -17.38 -2.31
CA HIS A 409 -22.02 -17.12 -0.91
C HIS A 409 -22.51 -15.76 -0.45
N THR A 410 -22.42 -14.74 -1.33
CA THR A 410 -23.05 -13.45 -1.03
C THR A 410 -24.57 -13.58 -0.91
N ALA A 411 -25.21 -14.39 -1.76
CA ALA A 411 -26.66 -14.65 -1.70
C ALA A 411 -27.08 -15.39 -0.42
N ASP A 412 -26.31 -16.39 0.01
CA ASP A 412 -26.54 -17.12 1.25
C ASP A 412 -26.40 -16.22 2.48
N LEU A 413 -25.38 -15.34 2.51
CA LEU A 413 -25.25 -14.34 3.57
C LEU A 413 -26.45 -13.38 3.60
N LEU A 414 -26.96 -12.96 2.44
CA LEU A 414 -28.16 -12.12 2.36
C LEU A 414 -29.37 -12.83 2.97
N LEU A 415 -29.60 -14.09 2.60
CA LEU A 415 -30.70 -14.89 3.12
C LEU A 415 -30.58 -15.09 4.64
N LYS A 416 -29.39 -15.42 5.14
CA LYS A 416 -29.08 -15.53 6.57
C LYS A 416 -29.27 -14.22 7.33
N SER A 417 -29.07 -13.09 6.66
CA SER A 417 -29.34 -11.76 7.21
C SER A 417 -30.85 -11.45 7.31
N GLY A 418 -31.72 -12.31 6.77
CA GLY A 418 -33.17 -12.08 6.66
C GLY A 418 -33.57 -11.31 5.39
N GLY A 419 -32.71 -11.28 4.38
CA GLY A 419 -32.95 -10.61 3.10
C GLY A 419 -33.67 -11.49 2.08
N PRO A 420 -33.97 -10.94 0.89
CA PRO A 420 -34.64 -11.69 -0.17
C PRO A 420 -33.74 -12.79 -0.76
N LYS A 421 -34.38 -13.81 -1.33
CA LYS A 421 -33.69 -14.82 -2.15
C LYS A 421 -33.26 -14.18 -3.47
N VAL A 422 -31.97 -14.30 -3.81
CA VAL A 422 -31.40 -13.82 -5.09
C VAL A 422 -30.77 -15.01 -5.81
N GLU A 423 -31.12 -15.19 -7.09
CA GLU A 423 -30.64 -16.30 -7.92
C GLU A 423 -29.83 -15.83 -9.14
N SER A 424 -29.83 -14.52 -9.44
CA SER A 424 -29.00 -13.94 -10.49
C SER A 424 -27.62 -13.61 -9.94
N PHE A 425 -26.58 -14.16 -10.58
CA PHE A 425 -25.20 -14.07 -10.12
C PHE A 425 -24.24 -13.61 -11.21
N GLY A 426 -23.24 -12.84 -10.78
CA GLY A 426 -22.05 -12.56 -11.57
C GLY A 426 -21.45 -11.19 -11.25
N ASP A 427 -20.13 -11.09 -11.33
CA ASP A 427 -19.42 -9.82 -11.22
C ASP A 427 -19.56 -9.03 -12.54
N PRO A 428 -19.96 -7.75 -12.52
CA PRO A 428 -20.10 -6.94 -13.73
C PRO A 428 -18.83 -6.86 -14.58
N GLY A 429 -17.64 -7.06 -14.01
CA GLY A 429 -16.37 -7.07 -14.75
C GLY A 429 -16.32 -8.12 -15.87
N VAL A 430 -17.17 -9.15 -15.85
CA VAL A 430 -17.19 -10.17 -16.93
C VAL A 430 -17.71 -9.61 -18.26
N VAL A 431 -18.44 -8.50 -18.28
CA VAL A 431 -19.01 -7.92 -19.52
C VAL A 431 -18.02 -7.05 -20.31
N LEU A 432 -16.78 -6.89 -19.84
CA LEU A 432 -15.80 -6.00 -20.47
C LEU A 432 -15.56 -6.32 -21.95
N SER A 433 -15.52 -7.60 -22.34
CA SER A 433 -15.34 -8.00 -23.74
C SER A 433 -16.53 -7.69 -24.66
N LYS A 434 -17.74 -7.45 -24.11
CA LYS A 434 -18.88 -6.91 -24.87
C LYS A 434 -18.78 -5.39 -25.02
N ILE A 435 -18.34 -4.71 -23.97
CA ILE A 435 -18.19 -3.24 -23.95
C ILE A 435 -17.07 -2.80 -24.89
N LEU A 436 -15.95 -3.51 -24.86
CA LEU A 436 -14.76 -3.24 -25.67
C LEU A 436 -14.39 -4.54 -26.42
N PRO A 437 -15.02 -4.80 -27.57
CA PRO A 437 -14.73 -6.01 -28.35
C PRO A 437 -13.31 -5.95 -28.91
N LEU A 438 -12.45 -6.86 -28.44
CA LEU A 438 -11.06 -7.01 -28.89
C LEU A 438 -10.84 -8.44 -29.41
N THR A 439 -10.21 -8.56 -30.57
CA THR A 439 -9.72 -9.84 -31.07
C THR A 439 -8.28 -10.03 -30.63
N ARG A 440 -7.98 -11.16 -29.98
CA ARG A 440 -6.61 -11.51 -29.57
C ARG A 440 -5.80 -11.90 -30.80
N GLY A 441 -4.84 -11.06 -31.16
CA GLY A 441 -3.92 -11.27 -32.29
C GLY A 441 -2.60 -11.92 -31.89
N ALA A 442 -1.56 -11.68 -32.68
CA ALA A 442 -0.19 -12.04 -32.31
C ALA A 442 0.22 -11.28 -31.03
N THR A 443 0.75 -12.01 -30.06
CA THR A 443 1.21 -11.45 -28.78
C THR A 443 2.66 -10.97 -28.88
N ASN A 444 3.10 -10.22 -27.87
CA ASN A 444 4.39 -9.54 -27.84
C ASN A 444 5.55 -10.41 -27.31
N GLY A 445 5.32 -11.68 -26.96
CA GLY A 445 6.35 -12.58 -26.43
C GLY A 445 6.74 -12.32 -24.97
N ARG A 446 5.96 -11.48 -24.25
CA ARG A 446 6.26 -11.03 -22.88
C ARG A 446 5.12 -11.40 -21.93
N ILE A 447 5.41 -11.26 -20.63
CA ILE A 447 4.45 -11.51 -19.54
C ILE A 447 4.19 -10.20 -18.79
N ALA A 448 2.91 -9.86 -18.58
CA ALA A 448 2.57 -8.72 -17.75
C ALA A 448 2.44 -9.13 -16.28
N LEU A 449 3.17 -8.46 -15.39
CA LEU A 449 2.88 -8.44 -13.97
C LEU A 449 1.94 -7.27 -13.66
N VAL A 450 0.82 -7.55 -12.99
CA VAL A 450 -0.07 -6.50 -12.45
C VAL A 450 -0.32 -6.74 -10.96
N ARG A 451 0.26 -5.90 -10.12
CA ARG A 451 0.04 -6.01 -8.67
C ARG A 451 -1.16 -5.19 -8.22
N HIS A 452 -1.93 -5.73 -7.28
CA HIS A 452 -2.82 -4.91 -6.48
C HIS A 452 -2.01 -3.82 -5.76
N HIS A 453 -2.60 -2.63 -5.56
CA HIS A 453 -1.86 -1.49 -5.02
C HIS A 453 -1.26 -1.75 -3.62
N THR A 454 -1.88 -2.64 -2.83
CA THR A 454 -1.36 -3.06 -1.51
C THR A 454 -0.10 -3.93 -1.61
N HIS A 455 0.07 -4.66 -2.72
CA HIS A 455 1.26 -5.48 -2.99
C HIS A 455 2.40 -4.72 -3.68
N LEU A 456 2.24 -3.42 -3.97
CA LEU A 456 3.36 -2.60 -4.48
C LEU A 456 4.55 -2.53 -3.51
N GLN A 457 4.33 -2.93 -2.25
CA GLN A 457 5.34 -3.01 -1.22
C GLN A 457 6.16 -4.31 -1.25
N ALA A 458 5.70 -5.33 -1.99
CA ALA A 458 6.47 -6.54 -2.18
C ALA A 458 7.74 -6.22 -3.00
N PRO A 459 8.93 -6.70 -2.58
CA PRO A 459 10.21 -6.44 -3.22
C PRO A 459 10.37 -7.35 -4.44
N VAL A 460 9.56 -7.10 -5.46
CA VAL A 460 9.55 -7.91 -6.68
C VAL A 460 10.79 -7.63 -7.51
N ILE A 461 11.48 -8.68 -7.94
CA ILE A 461 12.58 -8.59 -8.90
C ILE A 461 12.04 -9.07 -10.25
N LEU A 462 11.95 -8.16 -11.22
CA LEU A 462 11.33 -8.44 -12.51
C LEU A 462 12.28 -9.21 -13.45
N PRO A 463 11.91 -10.41 -13.94
CA PRO A 463 12.67 -11.10 -14.98
C PRO A 463 12.66 -10.33 -16.31
N LYS A 464 13.67 -10.54 -17.18
CA LYS A 464 13.82 -9.79 -18.45
C LYS A 464 12.61 -9.87 -19.40
N ASN A 465 11.89 -10.98 -19.38
CA ASN A 465 10.72 -11.24 -20.22
C ASN A 465 9.39 -10.74 -19.60
N PHE A 466 9.45 -10.06 -18.45
CA PHE A 466 8.28 -9.46 -17.81
C PHE A 466 8.27 -7.95 -17.97
N ASP A 467 7.07 -7.38 -18.07
CA ASP A 467 6.79 -5.97 -17.83
C ASP A 467 5.90 -5.83 -16.61
N GLU A 468 6.07 -4.77 -15.83
CA GLU A 468 5.12 -4.43 -14.78
C GLU A 468 4.18 -3.30 -15.23
N LEU A 469 2.87 -3.53 -15.11
CA LEU A 469 1.83 -2.55 -15.39
C LEU A 469 1.17 -2.09 -14.09
N SER A 470 0.94 -0.78 -13.98
CA SER A 470 0.27 -0.19 -12.82
C SER A 470 -1.24 -0.46 -12.87
N VAL A 471 -1.80 -0.89 -11.73
CA VAL A 471 -3.25 -0.95 -11.49
C VAL A 471 -3.84 0.40 -11.08
N LEU A 472 -2.99 1.42 -10.84
CA LEU A 472 -3.40 2.73 -10.34
C LEU A 472 -3.89 3.65 -11.47
N LEU A 473 -5.12 3.44 -11.92
CA LEU A 473 -5.76 4.21 -12.98
C LEU A 473 -7.28 4.32 -12.75
N SER A 474 -7.91 5.32 -13.38
CA SER A 474 -9.33 5.66 -13.18
C SER A 474 -10.04 6.21 -14.41
N HIS A 475 -9.32 6.88 -15.30
CA HIS A 475 -9.93 7.52 -16.47
C HIS A 475 -10.42 6.45 -17.45
N PRO A 476 -11.60 6.62 -18.10
CA PRO A 476 -12.10 5.64 -19.08
C PRO A 476 -11.10 5.34 -20.20
N ASP A 477 -10.36 6.33 -20.68
CA ASP A 477 -9.32 6.13 -21.71
C ASP A 477 -8.13 5.32 -21.21
N ASP A 478 -7.74 5.50 -19.94
CA ASP A 478 -6.68 4.70 -19.31
C ASP A 478 -7.14 3.26 -19.11
N ILE A 479 -8.41 3.05 -18.74
CA ILE A 479 -9.04 1.72 -18.63
C ILE A 479 -8.99 1.00 -19.98
N VAL A 480 -9.43 1.67 -21.06
CA VAL A 480 -9.39 1.11 -22.42
C VAL A 480 -7.95 0.78 -22.83
N SER A 481 -7.01 1.69 -22.60
CA SER A 481 -5.60 1.50 -22.95
C SER A 481 -4.98 0.34 -22.18
N PHE A 482 -5.30 0.22 -20.89
CA PHE A 482 -4.84 -0.87 -20.04
C PHE A 482 -5.36 -2.22 -20.52
N ILE A 483 -6.67 -2.34 -20.82
CA ILE A 483 -7.27 -3.58 -21.32
C ILE A 483 -6.68 -3.98 -22.68
N LYS A 484 -6.51 -3.03 -23.61
CA LYS A 484 -5.84 -3.27 -24.90
C LYS A 484 -4.43 -3.81 -24.68
N LYS A 485 -3.68 -3.16 -23.80
CA LYS A 485 -2.30 -3.55 -23.49
C LYS A 485 -2.22 -4.96 -22.90
N LEU A 486 -3.12 -5.34 -21.99
CA LEU A 486 -3.18 -6.73 -21.48
C LEU A 486 -3.38 -7.77 -22.59
N ASN A 487 -4.15 -7.42 -23.63
CA ASN A 487 -4.43 -8.33 -24.75
C ASN A 487 -3.19 -8.61 -25.62
N GLU A 488 -2.18 -7.73 -25.58
CA GLU A 488 -0.93 -7.89 -26.33
C GLU A 488 0.04 -8.88 -25.67
N TYR A 489 -0.10 -9.19 -24.37
CA TYR A 489 0.81 -10.08 -23.65
C TYR A 489 0.49 -11.55 -23.86
N ASP A 490 1.52 -12.41 -23.82
CA ASP A 490 1.36 -13.88 -23.88
C ASP A 490 0.52 -14.38 -22.70
N SER A 491 0.76 -13.81 -21.52
CA SER A 491 0.05 -14.12 -20.28
C SER A 491 0.15 -12.98 -19.27
N VAL A 492 -0.72 -13.03 -18.26
CA VAL A 492 -0.77 -12.05 -17.16
C VAL A 492 -0.58 -12.76 -15.82
N VAL A 493 0.35 -12.28 -15.01
CA VAL A 493 0.49 -12.65 -13.60
C VAL A 493 -0.06 -11.51 -12.76
N THR A 494 -1.05 -11.78 -11.90
CA THR A 494 -1.73 -10.72 -11.18
C THR A 494 -2.01 -11.06 -9.72
N SER A 495 -1.96 -10.06 -8.86
CA SER A 495 -2.51 -10.14 -7.50
C SER A 495 -3.78 -9.30 -7.32
N ALA A 496 -4.30 -8.72 -8.41
CA ALA A 496 -5.53 -7.93 -8.44
C ALA A 496 -6.68 -8.74 -9.05
N MET A 497 -7.73 -8.99 -8.25
CA MET A 497 -8.89 -9.79 -8.66
C MET A 497 -9.55 -9.28 -9.95
N HIS A 498 -9.81 -7.99 -10.09
CA HIS A 498 -10.47 -7.48 -11.30
C HIS A 498 -9.58 -7.55 -12.56
N VAL A 499 -8.26 -7.68 -12.42
CA VAL A 499 -7.39 -7.98 -13.55
C VAL A 499 -7.56 -9.45 -13.97
N LEU A 500 -7.69 -10.38 -13.02
CA LEU A 500 -8.08 -11.76 -13.32
C LEU A 500 -9.44 -11.82 -14.02
N ILE A 501 -10.45 -11.13 -13.50
CA ILE A 501 -11.79 -11.06 -14.12
C ILE A 501 -11.72 -10.50 -15.54
N THR A 502 -10.90 -9.46 -15.74
CA THR A 502 -10.64 -8.91 -17.08
C THR A 502 -10.03 -9.98 -17.99
N CYS A 503 -8.99 -10.68 -17.53
CA CYS A 503 -8.38 -11.76 -18.32
C CYS A 503 -9.42 -12.83 -18.68
N GLN A 504 -10.32 -13.20 -17.76
CA GLN A 504 -11.37 -14.19 -18.01
C GLN A 504 -12.51 -13.69 -18.90
N SER A 505 -12.75 -12.37 -18.95
CA SER A 505 -13.69 -11.76 -19.90
C SER A 505 -13.17 -11.87 -21.34
N TYR A 506 -11.85 -11.80 -21.54
CA TYR A 506 -11.18 -11.83 -22.85
C TYR A 506 -10.53 -13.17 -23.22
N GLY A 507 -10.48 -14.16 -22.31
CA GLY A 507 -9.76 -15.42 -22.52
C GLY A 507 -8.23 -15.28 -22.53
N ILE A 508 -7.67 -14.35 -21.75
CA ILE A 508 -6.23 -14.13 -21.62
C ILE A 508 -5.66 -15.13 -20.59
N PRO A 509 -4.58 -15.88 -20.90
CA PRO A 509 -3.94 -16.77 -19.92
C PRO A 509 -3.49 -15.98 -18.69
N CYS A 510 -3.91 -16.41 -17.50
CA CYS A 510 -3.72 -15.65 -16.27
C CYS A 510 -3.34 -16.53 -15.08
N ALA A 511 -2.43 -16.04 -14.24
CA ALA A 511 -2.09 -16.62 -12.94
C ALA A 511 -2.44 -15.65 -11.82
N LEU A 512 -3.19 -16.11 -10.82
CA LEU A 512 -3.54 -15.34 -9.62
C LEU A 512 -2.56 -15.67 -8.48
N VAL A 513 -1.82 -14.66 -8.03
CA VAL A 513 -0.73 -14.84 -7.08
C VAL A 513 -0.81 -13.89 -5.89
N VAL A 514 -0.15 -14.29 -4.80
CA VAL A 514 0.32 -13.41 -3.72
C VAL A 514 1.81 -13.60 -3.54
N PHE A 515 2.46 -12.74 -2.77
CA PHE A 515 3.91 -12.81 -2.59
C PHE A 515 4.23 -13.39 -1.21
N LYS A 516 5.15 -14.35 -1.15
CA LYS A 516 5.61 -14.97 0.10
C LYS A 516 6.11 -13.89 1.06
N GLY A 517 5.61 -13.90 2.30
CA GLY A 517 5.88 -12.89 3.32
C GLY A 517 5.10 -11.59 3.16
N PHE A 518 4.10 -11.54 2.27
CA PHE A 518 3.20 -10.41 2.02
C PHE A 518 1.76 -10.90 1.72
N GLU A 519 1.40 -12.10 2.19
CA GLU A 519 0.11 -12.73 1.94
C GLU A 519 -1.06 -11.94 2.56
N GLU A 520 -0.81 -11.26 3.68
CA GLU A 520 -1.77 -10.46 4.44
C GLU A 520 -2.25 -9.19 3.71
N TYR A 521 -1.54 -8.77 2.66
CA TYR A 521 -1.90 -7.59 1.88
C TYR A 521 -3.08 -7.84 0.93
N VAL A 522 -3.59 -9.07 0.84
CA VAL A 522 -4.91 -9.37 0.27
C VAL A 522 -5.98 -9.28 1.34
N HIS A 523 -6.85 -8.28 1.22
CA HIS A 523 -8.00 -8.16 2.11
C HIS A 523 -9.05 -9.26 1.87
N GLY A 524 -9.48 -9.91 2.95
CA GLY A 524 -10.56 -10.90 3.01
C GLY A 524 -10.09 -12.29 3.42
N ASP A 525 -11.05 -13.16 3.74
CA ASP A 525 -10.86 -14.58 4.08
C ASP A 525 -10.70 -15.49 2.83
N GLY A 526 -10.38 -14.90 1.67
CA GLY A 526 -10.31 -15.59 0.38
C GLY A 526 -11.66 -15.86 -0.27
N ILE A 527 -12.79 -15.63 0.41
CA ILE A 527 -14.11 -16.01 -0.09
C ILE A 527 -14.47 -15.35 -1.42
N LYS A 528 -14.01 -14.12 -1.63
CA LYS A 528 -14.37 -13.32 -2.80
C LYS A 528 -14.04 -14.03 -4.11
N TYR A 529 -12.96 -14.81 -4.15
CA TYR A 529 -12.52 -15.53 -5.35
C TYR A 529 -13.43 -16.73 -5.64
N LEU A 530 -13.78 -17.50 -4.61
CA LEU A 530 -14.70 -18.63 -4.74
C LEU A 530 -16.11 -18.17 -5.10
N ASP A 531 -16.61 -17.14 -4.41
CA ASP A 531 -17.92 -16.54 -4.65
C ASP A 531 -18.03 -16.01 -6.09
N TYR A 532 -16.99 -15.32 -6.58
CA TYR A 532 -16.89 -14.93 -7.99
C TYR A 532 -16.93 -16.12 -8.94
N ALA A 533 -16.05 -17.11 -8.75
CA ALA A 533 -15.92 -18.22 -9.69
C ALA A 533 -17.24 -18.99 -9.84
N LEU A 534 -17.94 -19.24 -8.73
CA LEU A 534 -19.26 -19.87 -8.73
C LEU A 534 -20.31 -19.00 -9.41
N GLY A 535 -20.32 -17.68 -9.16
CA GLY A 535 -21.27 -16.76 -9.80
C GLY A 535 -21.04 -16.60 -11.30
N ALA A 536 -19.79 -16.60 -11.73
CA ALA A 536 -19.38 -16.53 -13.13
C ALA A 536 -19.41 -17.88 -13.86
N GLY A 537 -19.66 -18.99 -13.15
CA GLY A 537 -19.71 -20.34 -13.75
C GLY A 537 -18.35 -20.80 -14.28
N VAL A 538 -17.26 -20.40 -13.63
CA VAL A 538 -15.88 -20.76 -14.02
C VAL A 538 -15.18 -21.55 -12.92
N LYS A 539 -14.06 -22.19 -13.28
CA LYS A 539 -13.22 -22.89 -12.29
C LYS A 539 -12.70 -21.91 -11.24
N ALA A 540 -12.80 -22.30 -9.97
CA ALA A 540 -12.30 -21.51 -8.86
C ALA A 540 -10.77 -21.47 -8.86
N ILE A 541 -10.22 -20.27 -8.78
CA ILE A 541 -8.79 -20.02 -8.60
C ILE A 541 -8.60 -19.24 -7.30
N SER A 542 -7.69 -19.71 -6.46
CA SER A 542 -7.26 -19.01 -5.25
C SER A 542 -5.88 -18.40 -5.47
N PRO A 543 -5.58 -17.24 -4.85
CA PRO A 543 -4.25 -16.66 -4.93
C PRO A 543 -3.20 -17.61 -4.35
N THR A 544 -2.14 -17.88 -5.11
CA THR A 544 -1.06 -18.78 -4.68
C THR A 544 0.18 -17.95 -4.27
N PRO A 545 0.76 -18.18 -3.08
CA PRO A 545 2.00 -17.52 -2.67
C PRO A 545 3.20 -17.94 -3.52
N ILE A 546 3.82 -16.97 -4.19
CA ILE A 546 5.05 -17.16 -4.97
C ILE A 546 6.21 -16.32 -4.41
N ASN A 547 7.43 -16.72 -4.78
CA ASN A 547 8.63 -15.95 -4.48
C ASN A 547 8.58 -14.58 -5.21
N PRO A 548 8.85 -13.45 -4.54
CA PRO A 548 8.96 -12.14 -5.18
C PRO A 548 9.98 -12.04 -6.32
N LYS A 549 10.89 -13.02 -6.45
CA LYS A 549 11.82 -13.16 -7.59
C LYS A 549 11.16 -13.65 -8.88
N LEU A 550 9.86 -13.97 -8.85
CA LEU A 550 9.07 -14.41 -10.00
C LEU A 550 9.67 -15.64 -10.71
N GLU A 551 10.04 -16.65 -9.92
CA GLU A 551 10.59 -17.90 -10.44
C GLU A 551 9.59 -18.58 -11.39
N TRP A 552 9.98 -18.77 -12.65
CA TRP A 552 9.06 -19.27 -13.69
C TRP A 552 8.49 -20.65 -13.37
N GLN A 553 9.23 -21.49 -12.63
CA GLN A 553 8.78 -22.81 -12.19
C GLN A 553 7.59 -22.73 -11.22
N GLU A 554 7.47 -21.65 -10.43
CA GLU A 554 6.33 -21.42 -9.55
C GLU A 554 5.14 -20.82 -10.33
N ILE A 555 5.40 -20.02 -11.37
CA ILE A 555 4.36 -19.30 -12.13
C ILE A 555 3.71 -20.17 -13.20
N LYS A 556 4.52 -20.89 -13.99
CA LYS A 556 4.05 -21.67 -15.16
C LYS A 556 2.90 -22.63 -14.82
N PRO A 557 2.91 -23.37 -13.70
CA PRO A 557 1.81 -24.29 -13.35
C PRO A 557 0.51 -23.57 -12.97
N LEU A 558 0.57 -22.27 -12.65
CA LEU A 558 -0.58 -21.47 -12.22
C LEU A 558 -1.29 -20.76 -13.37
N LEU A 559 -0.71 -20.77 -14.57
CA LEU A 559 -1.28 -20.13 -15.74
C LEU A 559 -2.45 -20.94 -16.28
N GLU A 560 -3.64 -20.34 -16.26
CA GLU A 560 -4.85 -20.94 -16.81
C GLU A 560 -5.51 -20.00 -17.82
N THR A 561 -6.02 -20.59 -18.92
CA THR A 561 -6.88 -19.87 -19.88
C THR A 561 -8.32 -20.21 -19.56
N ILE A 562 -8.95 -19.37 -18.75
CA ILE A 562 -10.36 -19.49 -18.41
C ILE A 562 -11.10 -18.37 -19.14
N GLN A 563 -12.24 -18.69 -19.74
CA GLN A 563 -13.11 -17.71 -20.38
C GLN A 563 -14.54 -17.86 -19.86
N VAL A 564 -15.16 -16.74 -19.48
CA VAL A 564 -16.58 -16.72 -19.08
C VAL A 564 -17.46 -16.96 -20.30
N SER A 565 -18.50 -17.77 -20.17
CA SER A 565 -19.39 -18.09 -21.30
C SER A 565 -20.19 -16.86 -21.76
N ASP A 566 -20.48 -16.80 -23.06
CA ASP A 566 -21.34 -15.75 -23.63
C ASP A 566 -22.73 -15.69 -22.96
N SER A 567 -23.28 -16.85 -22.58
CA SER A 567 -24.56 -16.93 -21.85
C SER A 567 -24.50 -16.26 -20.49
N LYS A 568 -23.42 -16.47 -19.73
CA LYS A 568 -23.23 -15.83 -18.43
C LYS A 568 -22.95 -14.34 -18.58
N ILE A 569 -22.18 -13.95 -19.59
CA ILE A 569 -21.96 -12.53 -19.92
C ILE A 569 -23.30 -11.83 -20.21
N ALA A 570 -24.18 -12.45 -21.01
CA ALA A 570 -25.50 -11.89 -21.32
C ALA A 570 -26.42 -11.79 -20.09
N GLU A 571 -26.37 -12.77 -19.17
CA GLU A 571 -27.11 -12.71 -17.90
C GLU A 571 -26.66 -11.51 -17.04
N VAL A 572 -25.34 -11.32 -16.90
CA VAL A 572 -24.79 -10.19 -16.13
C VAL A 572 -25.11 -8.86 -16.80
N GLU A 573 -25.04 -8.78 -18.12
CA GLU A 573 -25.46 -7.60 -18.89
C GLU A 573 -26.93 -7.24 -18.64
N ALA A 574 -27.82 -8.24 -18.63
CA ALA A 574 -29.24 -8.04 -18.34
C ALA A 574 -29.45 -7.51 -16.91
N ALA A 575 -28.70 -8.01 -15.93
CA ALA A 575 -28.75 -7.52 -14.55
C ALA A 575 -28.26 -6.05 -14.42
N ILE A 576 -27.24 -5.66 -15.19
CA ILE A 576 -26.78 -4.26 -15.24
C ILE A 576 -27.89 -3.34 -15.79
N LYS A 577 -28.49 -3.72 -16.92
CA LYS A 577 -29.60 -2.98 -17.54
C LYS A 577 -30.82 -2.87 -16.62
N GLU A 578 -31.15 -3.95 -15.91
CA GLU A 578 -32.24 -3.95 -14.92
C GLU A 578 -31.92 -3.06 -13.72
N GLY A 579 -30.68 -3.06 -13.24
CA GLY A 579 -30.24 -2.15 -12.18
C GLY A 579 -30.37 -0.68 -12.56
N LEU A 580 -29.99 -0.33 -13.79
CA LEU A 580 -30.18 1.02 -14.36
C LEU A 580 -31.67 1.38 -14.47
N ARG A 581 -32.52 0.43 -14.85
CA ARG A 581 -33.98 0.64 -14.91
C ARG A 581 -34.59 0.87 -13.52
N ARG A 582 -34.13 0.16 -12.49
CA ARG A 582 -34.68 0.26 -11.12
C ARG A 582 -34.19 1.48 -10.35
N VAL A 583 -33.01 2.03 -10.69
CA VAL A 583 -32.51 3.22 -9.99
C VAL A 583 -33.15 4.52 -10.50
N ASN A 584 -33.57 4.51 -11.77
CA ASN A 584 -34.25 5.63 -12.43
C ASN A 584 -35.64 5.93 -11.86
#